data_AF-A0A7J6TI54-F1
#
_entry.id   AF-A0A7J6TI54-F1
#
_cell.length_a   1.000
_cell.length_b   1.000
_cell.length_c   1.000
_cell.angle_alpha   90.00
_cell.angle_beta   90.00
_cell.angle_gamma   90.00
#
_symmetry.space_group_name_H-M   'P 1'
#
loop_
_entity.id
_entity.type
_entity.pdbx_description
1 polymer ?
#
loop_
_entity_poly.entity_id
_entity_poly.type
_entity_poly.pdbx_seq_one_letter_code
_entity_poly.pdbx_strand_id
1 'polypeptide(L)'
;FHIRTIKNISKPNDEGGKYTSIRINFHAPGTSFVQQDMFPESNRSKQTLIYLKELNYRAEDGRNLQAVFRGLKELQKRQRTRELEANTMKDIKEQPSLKLIKDRSRPVLRDLNVKPQLGSTGRNRAVGTLEAHQNGFRFTSSRAEHVDIIYRNIAHAIFQPCENDQTVLLHFNLKDPIL
;
A
#
# COMPACT_ATOMS: atom_id res chain seq x y z
N PHE A 1 -1.36 -19.21 18.41
CA PHE A 1 -1.99 -17.87 18.32
C PHE A 1 -2.14 -17.46 16.86
N HIS A 2 -3.27 -16.89 16.46
CA HIS A 2 -3.43 -16.35 15.10
C HIS A 2 -2.48 -15.16 14.90
N ILE A 3 -1.80 -15.03 13.75
CA ILE A 3 -0.76 -14.00 13.55
C ILE A 3 -1.27 -12.57 13.78
N ARG A 4 -2.54 -12.31 13.46
CA ARG A 4 -3.21 -11.02 13.68
C ARG A 4 -3.33 -10.63 15.16
N THR A 5 -3.20 -11.60 16.08
CA THR A 5 -3.17 -11.32 17.53
C THR A 5 -1.80 -10.86 18.02
N ILE A 6 -0.74 -10.98 17.20
CA ILE A 6 0.63 -10.61 17.56
C ILE A 6 0.91 -9.18 17.09
N LYS A 7 1.11 -8.27 18.04
CA LYS A 7 1.46 -6.86 17.81
C LYS A 7 2.85 -6.71 17.21
N ASN A 8 3.85 -7.30 17.87
CA ASN A 8 5.23 -7.26 17.38
C ASN A 8 6.06 -8.37 18.02
N ILE A 9 7.25 -8.57 17.45
CA ILE A 9 8.24 -9.54 17.93
C ILE A 9 9.59 -8.84 17.95
N SER A 10 10.30 -8.95 19.06
CA SER A 10 11.62 -8.36 19.30
C SER A 10 12.59 -9.38 19.89
N LYS A 11 13.89 -9.13 19.73
CA LYS A 11 14.94 -9.84 20.44
C LYS A 11 15.47 -8.91 21.53
N PRO A 12 15.14 -9.16 22.82
CA PRO A 12 15.78 -8.43 23.91
C PRO A 12 17.29 -8.68 23.87
N ASN A 13 18.09 -7.66 24.18
CA ASN A 13 19.51 -7.86 24.39
C ASN A 13 19.70 -8.58 25.74
N ASP A 14 20.36 -9.73 25.72
CA ASP A 14 20.77 -10.44 26.93
C ASP A 14 22.18 -9.93 27.30
N GLU A 15 22.33 -9.23 28.43
CA GLU A 15 23.57 -8.56 28.87
C GLU A 15 24.77 -9.51 29.14
N GLY A 16 24.61 -10.82 28.93
CA GLY A 16 25.68 -11.82 29.09
C GLY A 16 25.95 -12.69 27.87
N GLY A 17 25.26 -12.49 26.73
CA GLY A 17 25.47 -13.25 25.48
C GLY A 17 25.21 -14.77 25.53
N LYS A 18 24.99 -15.34 26.71
CA LYS A 18 24.83 -16.78 26.96
C LYS A 18 23.51 -17.35 26.45
N TYR A 19 22.49 -16.51 26.32
CA TYR A 19 21.15 -16.92 25.93
C TYR A 19 20.64 -16.08 24.77
N THR A 20 19.83 -16.71 23.92
CA THR A 20 19.03 -16.03 22.92
C THR A 20 17.61 -15.89 23.43
N SER A 21 17.08 -14.67 23.38
CA SER A 21 15.73 -14.36 23.84
C SER A 21 14.83 -13.84 22.71
N ILE A 22 13.55 -14.20 22.74
CA ILE A 22 12.50 -13.64 21.87
C ILE A 22 11.34 -13.19 22.72
N ARG A 23 10.92 -11.95 22.51
CA ARG A 23 9.70 -11.39 23.08
C ARG A 23 8.63 -11.29 22.00
N ILE A 24 7.46 -11.85 22.28
CA ILE A 24 6.26 -11.76 21.45
C ILE A 24 5.26 -10.90 22.21
N ASN A 25 4.91 -9.75 21.66
CA ASN A 25 3.87 -8.89 22.23
C ASN A 25 2.56 -9.13 21.49
N PHE A 26 1.49 -9.28 22.24
CA PHE A 26 0.15 -9.51 21.71
C PHE A 26 -0.68 -8.23 21.77
N HIS A 27 -1.71 -8.20 20.94
CA HIS A 27 -2.77 -7.21 21.03
C HIS A 27 -3.63 -7.52 22.26
N ALA A 28 -3.89 -6.49 23.05
CA ALA A 28 -4.77 -6.54 24.20
C ALA A 28 -5.48 -5.18 24.36
N PRO A 29 -6.71 -5.16 24.88
CA PRO A 29 -7.43 -3.91 25.17
C PRO A 29 -6.56 -2.92 25.97
N GLY A 30 -6.59 -1.65 25.60
CA GLY A 30 -5.82 -0.58 26.26
C GLY A 30 -4.35 -0.46 25.84
N THR A 31 -3.82 -1.35 24.99
CA THR A 31 -2.39 -1.29 24.57
C THR A 31 -2.10 -0.43 23.34
N SER A 32 -3.13 0.06 22.62
CA SER A 32 -3.06 1.18 21.65
C SER A 32 -4.44 1.52 21.06
N PHE A 33 -4.63 2.78 20.62
CA PHE A 33 -5.87 3.35 20.06
C PHE A 33 -6.40 2.63 18.78
N VAL A 34 -5.52 2.03 17.99
CA VAL A 34 -5.86 1.43 16.67
C VAL A 34 -6.58 0.06 16.76
N GLN A 35 -6.87 -0.43 17.97
CA GLN A 35 -7.30 -1.82 18.18
C GLN A 35 -8.79 -1.99 18.53
N GLN A 36 -9.61 -0.93 18.53
CA GLN A 36 -11.01 -1.00 18.94
C GLN A 36 -11.83 -1.98 18.06
N ASP A 37 -11.51 -2.06 16.76
CA ASP A 37 -12.13 -3.02 15.83
C ASP A 37 -11.66 -4.47 15.98
N MET A 38 -10.53 -4.72 16.67
CA MET A 38 -10.02 -6.08 16.88
C MET A 38 -10.63 -6.78 18.10
N PHE A 39 -11.28 -6.04 18.99
CA PHE A 39 -11.92 -6.59 20.19
C PHE A 39 -13.39 -6.13 20.30
N PRO A 40 -14.26 -6.49 19.33
CA PRO A 40 -15.66 -6.07 19.34
C PRO A 40 -16.42 -6.58 20.58
N GLU A 41 -16.00 -7.71 21.15
CA GLU A 41 -16.63 -8.32 22.34
C GLU A 41 -16.14 -7.75 23.68
N SER A 42 -14.98 -7.09 23.73
CA SER A 42 -14.50 -6.47 24.99
C SER A 42 -15.38 -5.30 25.43
N ASN A 43 -16.15 -4.71 24.51
CA ASN A 43 -17.12 -3.66 24.79
C ASN A 43 -18.57 -4.18 24.97
N ARG A 44 -18.85 -5.44 24.63
CA ARG A 44 -20.23 -5.98 24.61
C ARG A 44 -20.53 -6.98 25.73
N SER A 45 -19.52 -7.71 26.19
CA SER A 45 -19.72 -8.71 27.25
C SER A 45 -19.41 -8.12 28.62
N LYS A 46 -20.32 -8.29 29.59
CA LYS A 46 -20.05 -8.04 31.03
C LYS A 46 -19.05 -9.05 31.63
N GLN A 47 -18.32 -9.78 30.80
CA GLN A 47 -17.35 -10.79 31.20
C GLN A 47 -15.95 -10.20 31.16
N THR A 48 -15.25 -10.27 32.28
CA THR A 48 -13.84 -9.88 32.38
C THR A 48 -12.99 -10.90 31.62
N LEU A 49 -12.77 -10.66 30.33
CA LEU A 49 -11.87 -11.48 29.51
C LEU A 49 -10.41 -11.19 29.92
N ILE A 50 -9.62 -12.25 30.09
CA ILE A 50 -8.19 -12.15 30.38
C ILE A 50 -7.42 -12.23 29.07
N TYR A 51 -6.55 -11.24 28.83
CA TYR A 51 -5.73 -11.16 27.63
C TYR A 51 -4.25 -11.40 27.95
N LEU A 52 -3.58 -12.12 27.06
CA LEU A 52 -2.13 -12.27 27.09
C LEU A 52 -1.50 -10.98 26.54
N LYS A 53 -0.60 -10.36 27.30
CA LYS A 53 0.12 -9.15 26.87
C LYS A 53 1.42 -9.49 26.15
N GLU A 54 2.21 -10.39 26.73
CA GLU A 54 3.52 -10.76 26.20
C GLU A 54 3.93 -12.17 26.59
N LEU A 55 4.79 -12.78 25.76
CA LEU A 55 5.54 -14.00 26.06
C LEU A 55 7.02 -13.74 25.82
N ASN A 56 7.85 -14.21 26.75
CA ASN A 56 9.30 -14.16 26.63
C ASN A 56 9.83 -15.60 26.62
N TYR A 57 10.49 -15.97 25.53
CA TYR A 57 11.18 -17.26 25.39
C TYR A 57 12.68 -17.04 25.45
N ARG A 58 13.38 -17.93 26.13
CA ARG A 58 14.85 -17.90 26.28
C ARG A 58 15.39 -19.31 26.05
N ALA A 59 16.47 -19.42 25.28
CA ALA A 59 17.18 -20.68 25.09
C ALA A 59 18.69 -20.43 25.04
N GLU A 60 19.46 -21.45 25.41
CA GLU A 60 20.94 -21.42 25.34
C GLU A 60 21.41 -21.60 23.89
N ASP A 61 20.86 -22.58 23.14
CA ASP A 61 21.06 -22.66 21.70
C ASP A 61 20.06 -21.75 20.94
N GLY A 62 20.59 -20.66 20.39
CA GLY A 62 19.82 -19.67 19.65
C GLY A 62 19.40 -20.05 18.25
N ARG A 63 19.90 -21.14 17.64
CA ARG A 63 19.66 -21.45 16.22
C ARG A 63 18.17 -21.61 15.91
N ASN A 64 17.47 -22.41 16.71
CA ASN A 64 16.03 -22.64 16.54
C ASN A 64 15.23 -21.35 16.77
N LEU A 65 15.51 -20.62 17.85
CA LEU A 65 14.84 -19.34 18.13
C LEU A 65 15.06 -18.34 16.99
N GLN A 66 16.27 -18.24 16.45
CA GLN A 66 16.53 -17.36 15.31
C GLN A 66 15.74 -17.74 14.06
N ALA A 67 15.60 -19.04 13.76
CA ALA A 67 14.78 -19.51 12.65
C ALA A 67 13.30 -19.16 12.87
N VAL A 68 12.75 -19.42 14.06
CA VAL A 68 11.38 -19.07 14.43
C VAL A 68 11.12 -17.56 14.34
N PHE A 69 12.07 -16.74 14.81
CA PHE A 69 11.96 -15.28 14.72
C PHE A 69 11.84 -14.81 13.26
N ARG A 70 12.67 -15.35 12.37
CA ARG A 70 12.64 -15.00 10.94
C ARG A 70 11.31 -15.43 10.31
N GLY A 71 10.87 -16.66 10.55
CA GLY A 71 9.60 -17.17 10.03
C GLY A 71 8.40 -16.34 10.50
N LEU A 72 8.35 -15.95 11.77
CA LEU A 72 7.27 -15.11 12.29
C LEU A 72 7.30 -13.70 11.70
N LYS A 73 8.48 -13.10 11.51
CA LYS A 73 8.61 -11.77 10.85
C LYS A 73 8.13 -11.81 9.40
N GLU A 74 8.47 -12.86 8.67
CA GLU A 74 8.02 -13.05 7.30
C GLU A 74 6.50 -13.23 7.23
N LEU A 75 5.93 -14.03 8.14
CA LEU A 75 4.49 -14.26 8.22
C LEU A 75 3.73 -12.96 8.56
N GLN A 76 4.25 -12.14 9.49
CA GLN A 76 3.72 -10.80 9.76
C GLN A 76 3.79 -9.86 8.55
N LYS A 77 4.85 -9.95 7.75
CA LYS A 77 4.99 -9.14 6.54
C LYS A 77 3.94 -9.54 5.51
N ARG A 78 3.83 -10.84 5.22
CA ARG A 78 2.87 -11.39 4.24
C ARG A 78 1.42 -11.03 4.61
N GLN A 79 1.07 -11.13 5.90
CA GLN A 79 -0.27 -10.77 6.36
C GLN A 79 -0.57 -9.28 6.16
N ARG A 80 0.37 -8.39 6.55
CA ARG A 80 0.20 -6.94 6.35
C ARG A 80 0.08 -6.55 4.89
N THR A 81 0.88 -7.14 4.02
CA THR A 81 0.79 -6.92 2.58
C THR A 81 -0.58 -7.33 2.05
N ARG A 82 -1.07 -8.52 2.41
CA ARG A 82 -2.39 -9.01 2.00
C ARG A 82 -3.53 -8.12 2.49
N GLU A 83 -3.46 -7.64 3.73
CA GLU A 83 -4.49 -6.74 4.30
C GLU A 83 -4.46 -5.36 3.64
N LEU A 84 -3.26 -4.83 3.34
CA LEU A 84 -3.11 -3.59 2.61
C LEU A 84 -3.70 -3.70 1.19
N GLU A 85 -3.34 -4.76 0.46
CA GLU A 85 -3.87 -5.05 -0.87
C GLU A 85 -5.39 -5.19 -0.86
N ALA A 86 -5.95 -5.95 0.09
CA ALA A 86 -7.38 -6.13 0.24
C ALA A 86 -8.10 -4.81 0.57
N ASN A 87 -7.50 -3.94 1.38
CA ASN A 87 -8.07 -2.63 1.68
C ASN A 87 -7.98 -1.69 0.48
N THR A 88 -6.88 -1.69 -0.28
CA THR A 88 -6.78 -0.92 -1.52
C THR A 88 -7.81 -1.38 -2.55
N MET A 89 -8.05 -2.69 -2.68
CA MET A 89 -9.07 -3.24 -3.59
C MET A 89 -10.49 -2.86 -3.20
N LYS A 90 -10.77 -2.64 -1.91
CA LYS A 90 -12.10 -2.22 -1.44
C LYS A 90 -12.41 -0.75 -1.74
N ASP A 91 -11.39 0.09 -1.83
CA ASP A 91 -11.53 1.53 -2.07
C ASP A 91 -11.51 1.88 -3.57
N ILE A 92 -11.21 0.91 -4.43
CA ILE A 92 -11.22 1.11 -5.88
C ILE A 92 -12.65 1.02 -6.40
N LYS A 93 -13.11 2.13 -6.96
CA LYS A 93 -14.40 2.22 -7.62
C LYS A 93 -14.26 1.90 -9.10
N GLU A 94 -15.09 1.00 -9.60
CA GLU A 94 -15.12 0.66 -11.03
C GLU A 94 -15.30 1.91 -11.89
N GLN A 95 -14.38 2.09 -12.84
CA GLN A 95 -14.40 3.19 -13.80
C GLN A 95 -15.05 2.74 -15.10
N PRO A 96 -15.80 3.60 -15.80
CA PRO A 96 -16.32 3.28 -17.12
C PRO A 96 -15.16 3.12 -18.11
N SER A 97 -15.36 2.30 -19.14
CA SER A 97 -14.37 2.13 -20.20
C SER A 97 -14.16 3.43 -21.01
N LEU A 98 -12.92 3.65 -21.43
CA LEU A 98 -12.57 4.78 -22.27
C LEU A 98 -13.14 4.59 -23.69
N LYS A 99 -13.84 5.61 -24.19
CA LYS A 99 -14.43 5.66 -25.52
C LYS A 99 -13.45 6.31 -26.50
N LEU A 100 -12.67 5.46 -27.16
CA LEU A 100 -11.61 5.87 -28.07
C LEU A 100 -12.15 6.58 -29.31
N ILE A 101 -11.58 7.75 -29.61
CA ILE A 101 -11.72 8.42 -30.90
C ILE A 101 -10.72 7.78 -31.87
N LYS A 102 -11.21 7.13 -32.93
CA LYS A 102 -10.38 6.46 -33.94
C LYS A 102 -9.85 7.42 -35.02
N ASP A 103 -10.47 8.59 -35.14
CA ASP A 103 -10.08 9.59 -36.12
C ASP A 103 -8.77 10.30 -35.74
N ARG A 104 -8.08 10.86 -36.75
CA ARG A 104 -6.85 11.66 -36.58
C ARG A 104 -7.12 13.05 -35.99
N SER A 105 -8.38 13.47 -35.89
CA SER A 105 -8.77 14.74 -35.26
C SER A 105 -8.57 14.78 -33.75
N ARG A 106 -8.23 13.66 -33.11
CA ARG A 106 -8.01 13.63 -31.66
C ARG A 106 -6.76 14.42 -31.25
N PRO A 107 -6.82 15.26 -30.21
CA PRO A 107 -5.64 15.93 -29.66
C PRO A 107 -4.63 14.92 -29.11
N VAL A 108 -3.36 15.08 -29.47
CA VAL A 108 -2.24 14.24 -29.00
C VAL A 108 -1.10 15.11 -28.54
N LEU A 109 -0.60 14.85 -27.33
CA LEU A 109 0.60 15.44 -26.78
C LEU A 109 1.68 14.36 -26.61
N ARG A 110 2.88 14.62 -27.14
CA ARG A 110 3.99 13.66 -27.20
C ARG A 110 5.11 14.05 -26.24
N ASP A 111 6.07 13.14 -26.09
CA ASP A 111 7.30 13.34 -25.31
C ASP A 111 7.04 13.66 -23.83
N LEU A 112 6.03 13.00 -23.26
CA LEU A 112 5.59 13.19 -21.88
C LEU A 112 6.16 12.13 -20.95
N ASN A 113 6.42 12.51 -19.71
CA ASN A 113 6.71 11.58 -18.61
C ASN A 113 5.53 11.58 -17.62
N VAL A 114 5.15 10.40 -17.16
CA VAL A 114 4.02 10.22 -16.23
C VAL A 114 4.52 9.98 -14.79
N LYS A 115 3.82 10.58 -13.83
CA LYS A 115 4.03 10.38 -12.40
C LYS A 115 2.67 10.12 -11.72
N PRO A 116 2.51 9.06 -10.90
CA PRO A 116 3.51 8.01 -10.62
C PRO A 116 3.87 7.19 -11.86
N GLN A 117 5.01 6.48 -11.80
CA GLN A 117 5.49 5.68 -12.94
C GLN A 117 4.58 4.47 -13.18
N LEU A 118 4.39 4.10 -14.45
CA LEU A 118 3.69 2.88 -14.84
C LEU A 118 4.61 1.66 -14.68
N GLY A 119 4.03 0.56 -14.22
CA GLY A 119 4.70 -0.74 -14.09
C GLY A 119 5.28 -1.05 -12.70
N SER A 120 5.32 -2.34 -12.37
CA SER A 120 5.69 -2.89 -11.04
C SER A 120 7.14 -2.60 -10.60
N THR A 121 8.03 -2.12 -11.48
CA THR A 121 9.46 -2.03 -11.17
C THR A 121 9.96 -0.64 -10.80
N GLY A 122 9.13 0.42 -10.89
CA GLY A 122 9.43 1.78 -10.37
C GLY A 122 10.77 2.40 -10.80
N ARG A 123 11.44 1.82 -11.80
CA ARG A 123 12.84 2.14 -12.16
C ARG A 123 12.99 2.85 -13.48
N ASN A 124 11.94 2.93 -14.30
CA ASN A 124 12.07 3.36 -15.68
C ASN A 124 11.11 4.51 -16.01
N ARG A 125 11.70 5.67 -16.28
CA ARG A 125 11.03 6.86 -16.79
C ARG A 125 10.61 6.60 -18.25
N ALA A 126 9.50 5.92 -18.45
CA ALA A 126 8.99 5.68 -19.79
C ALA A 126 8.37 6.97 -20.33
N VAL A 127 8.97 7.51 -21.41
CA VAL A 127 8.37 8.57 -22.21
C VAL A 127 7.17 8.02 -22.95
N GLY A 128 6.10 8.79 -23.09
CA GLY A 128 4.86 8.37 -23.73
C GLY A 128 4.08 9.52 -24.35
N THR A 129 2.87 9.19 -24.79
CA THR A 129 1.94 10.11 -25.45
C THR A 129 0.62 10.16 -24.70
N LEU A 130 0.07 11.36 -24.50
CA LEU A 130 -1.25 11.58 -23.94
C LEU A 130 -2.23 11.93 -25.06
N GLU A 131 -3.30 11.15 -25.18
CA GLU A 131 -4.35 11.34 -26.17
C GLU A 131 -5.66 11.74 -25.48
N ALA A 132 -6.39 12.71 -26.03
CA ALA A 132 -7.72 13.08 -25.58
C ALA A 132 -8.79 12.35 -26.40
N HIS A 133 -9.74 11.71 -25.71
CA HIS A 133 -10.81 10.93 -26.33
C HIS A 133 -12.19 11.43 -25.87
N GLN A 134 -13.27 10.71 -26.21
CA GLN A 134 -14.63 11.21 -26.03
C GLN A 134 -15.00 11.42 -24.55
N ASN A 135 -14.51 10.59 -23.63
CA ASN A 135 -14.84 10.62 -22.21
C ASN A 135 -13.63 10.58 -21.28
N GLY A 136 -12.41 10.74 -21.79
CA GLY A 136 -11.20 10.62 -20.98
C GLY A 136 -9.91 10.87 -21.76
N PHE A 137 -8.80 10.81 -21.04
CA PHE A 137 -7.46 10.76 -21.59
C PHE A 137 -6.90 9.34 -21.58
N ARG A 138 -6.02 9.03 -22.52
CA ARG A 138 -5.17 7.84 -22.49
C ARG A 138 -3.71 8.26 -22.54
N PHE A 139 -2.95 7.92 -21.52
CA PHE A 139 -1.50 7.94 -21.61
C PHE A 139 -1.02 6.57 -22.08
N THR A 140 -0.19 6.52 -23.11
CA THR A 140 0.46 5.30 -23.59
C THR A 140 1.97 5.48 -23.51
N SER A 141 2.65 4.59 -22.79
CA SER A 141 4.11 4.57 -22.67
C SER A 141 4.75 4.00 -23.92
N SER A 142 6.04 4.27 -24.13
CA SER A 142 6.84 3.66 -25.20
C SER A 142 6.91 2.12 -25.14
N ARG A 143 6.50 1.50 -24.02
CA ARG A 143 6.43 0.04 -23.83
C ARG A 143 5.03 -0.52 -24.04
N ALA A 144 4.11 0.27 -24.61
CA ALA A 144 2.70 -0.08 -24.81
C ALA A 144 1.91 -0.35 -23.51
N GLU A 145 2.43 0.07 -22.35
CA GLU A 145 1.63 0.18 -21.13
C GLU A 145 0.77 1.44 -21.24
N HIS A 146 -0.45 1.41 -20.73
CA HIS A 146 -1.35 2.55 -20.80
C HIS A 146 -2.12 2.77 -19.51
N VAL A 147 -2.54 4.01 -19.30
CA VAL A 147 -3.48 4.40 -18.24
C VAL A 147 -4.57 5.28 -18.83
N ASP A 148 -5.80 4.92 -18.48
CA ASP A 148 -7.00 5.64 -18.88
C ASP A 148 -7.49 6.52 -17.73
N ILE A 149 -7.72 7.80 -18.01
CA ILE A 149 -8.20 8.78 -17.03
C ILE A 149 -9.54 9.31 -17.52
N ILE A 150 -10.62 8.93 -16.85
CA ILE A 150 -11.98 9.34 -17.20
C ILE A 150 -12.24 10.78 -16.72
N TYR A 151 -12.80 11.63 -17.60
CA TYR A 151 -13.06 13.04 -17.29
C TYR A 151 -13.92 13.23 -16.04
N ARG A 152 -14.94 12.37 -15.86
CA ARG A 152 -15.81 12.42 -14.68
C ARG A 152 -15.06 12.17 -13.36
N ASN A 153 -13.98 11.39 -13.41
CA ASN A 153 -13.15 11.06 -12.26
C ASN A 153 -12.10 12.13 -11.95
N ILE A 154 -11.90 13.13 -12.82
CA ILE A 154 -11.00 14.25 -12.53
C ILE A 154 -11.72 15.23 -11.59
N ALA A 155 -11.16 15.46 -10.40
CA ALA A 155 -11.58 16.52 -9.48
C ALA A 155 -11.01 17.87 -9.91
N HIS A 156 -9.71 17.90 -10.22
CA HIS A 156 -9.00 19.11 -10.64
C HIS A 156 -8.01 18.78 -11.76
N ALA A 157 -7.98 19.63 -12.79
CA ALA A 157 -6.98 19.61 -13.85
C ALA A 157 -6.17 20.91 -13.75
N ILE A 158 -4.88 20.80 -13.45
CA ILE A 158 -3.99 21.93 -13.18
C ILE A 158 -2.92 21.96 -14.27
N PHE A 159 -2.74 23.13 -14.88
CA PHE A 159 -1.66 23.40 -15.81
C PHE A 159 -0.67 24.35 -15.15
N GLN A 160 0.59 23.94 -15.05
CA GLN A 160 1.67 24.80 -14.58
C GLN A 160 2.62 25.09 -15.76
N PRO A 161 2.71 26.36 -16.20
CA PRO A 161 3.64 26.76 -17.24
C PRO A 161 5.09 26.78 -16.75
N CYS A 162 6.01 26.81 -17.71
CA CYS A 162 7.45 26.94 -17.48
C CYS A 162 7.81 28.43 -17.26
N GLU A 163 7.49 28.98 -16.09
CA GLU A 163 7.85 30.37 -15.74
C GLU A 163 9.09 30.45 -14.84
N ASN A 164 9.08 29.70 -13.73
CA ASN A 164 10.18 29.66 -12.75
C ASN A 164 10.75 28.25 -12.55
N ASP A 165 10.30 27.27 -13.36
CA ASP A 165 10.63 25.86 -13.21
C ASP A 165 11.06 25.29 -14.56
N GLN A 166 11.89 24.24 -14.58
CA GLN A 166 12.42 23.65 -15.82
C GLN A 166 11.41 22.73 -16.54
N THR A 167 10.21 22.56 -15.99
CA THR A 167 9.24 21.59 -16.49
C THR A 167 7.84 22.18 -16.61
N VAL A 168 7.13 21.81 -17.68
CA VAL A 168 5.70 22.06 -17.84
C VAL A 168 4.94 20.89 -17.22
N LEU A 169 3.94 21.17 -16.39
CA LEU A 169 3.16 20.13 -15.69
C LEU A 169 1.68 20.18 -16.07
N LEU A 170 1.13 19.02 -16.38
CA LEU A 170 -0.30 18.75 -16.39
C LEU A 170 -0.59 17.79 -15.24
N HIS A 171 -1.33 18.26 -14.23
CA HIS A 171 -1.68 17.47 -13.06
C HIS A 171 -3.18 17.21 -13.00
N PHE A 172 -3.55 15.93 -12.95
CA PHE A 172 -4.94 15.49 -12.80
C PHE A 172 -5.12 14.90 -11.40
N ASN A 173 -5.81 15.63 -10.53
CA ASN A 173 -6.24 15.11 -9.24
C ASN A 173 -7.54 14.33 -9.43
N LEU A 174 -7.58 13.08 -8.97
CA LEU A 174 -8.73 12.18 -9.18
C LEU A 174 -9.64 12.16 -7.94
N LYS A 175 -10.94 11.94 -8.16
CA LYS A 175 -11.94 11.77 -7.10
C LYS A 175 -11.80 10.41 -6.44
N ASP A 176 -11.76 9.38 -7.28
CA ASP A 176 -11.61 7.99 -6.90
C ASP A 176 -10.25 7.47 -7.44
N PRO A 177 -9.47 6.72 -6.64
CA PRO A 177 -8.19 6.15 -7.09
C PRO A 177 -8.40 5.11 -8.21
N ILE A 178 -7.39 4.96 -9.07
CA ILE A 178 -7.36 4.00 -10.19
C ILE A 178 -6.14 3.07 -10.07
N LEU A 179 -6.21 1.88 -10.70
CA LEU A 179 -5.13 0.88 -10.75
C LEU A 179 -4.23 1.05 -11.98
#